data_AF-A0A1I7GNV7-F1
#
_entry.id   AF-A0A1I7GNV7-F1
#
_cell.length_a   1.000
_cell.length_b   1.000
_cell.length_c   1.000
_cell.angle_alpha   90.00
_cell.angle_beta   90.00
_cell.angle_gamma   90.00
#
_symmetry.space_group_name_H-M   'P 1'
#
loop_
_entity.id
_entity.type
_entity.pdbx_description
1 polymer ?
#
loop_
_entity_poly.entity_id
_entity_poly.type
_entity_poly.pdbx_seq_one_letter_code
_entity_poly.pdbx_strand_id
1 'polypeptide(L)' 'MDYFNLLQWPAMVINILSVWLLTYQARRRRQAGFLLSLLSNVLWIIWGWHVQALAVLGLQFALAAINIRGVQKTD' A
#
# COMPACT_ATOMS: atom_id res chain seq x y z
N MET A 1 12.71 -22.14 -3.75
CA MET A 1 12.95 -20.71 -4.04
C MET A 1 11.96 -19.92 -3.21
N ASP A 2 12.43 -19.09 -2.28
CA ASP A 2 11.57 -18.32 -1.38
C ASP A 2 10.86 -17.20 -2.16
N TYR A 3 9.81 -17.56 -2.90
CA TYR A 3 8.96 -16.62 -3.66
C TYR A 3 8.39 -15.50 -2.78
N PHE A 4 8.26 -15.76 -1.47
CA PHE A 4 7.86 -14.76 -0.49
C PHE A 4 8.90 -13.64 -0.33
N ASN A 5 10.20 -13.90 -0.42
CA ASN A 5 11.19 -12.82 -0.38
C ASN A 5 11.10 -11.89 -1.59
N LEU A 6 10.65 -12.41 -2.74
CA LEU A 6 10.42 -11.59 -3.93
C LEU A 6 9.20 -10.68 -3.82
N LEU A 7 8.24 -10.98 -2.92
CA LEU A 7 6.97 -10.24 -2.81
C LEU A 7 7.15 -8.78 -2.34
N GLN A 8 8.29 -8.47 -1.71
CA GLN A 8 8.66 -7.10 -1.34
C GLN A 8 8.78 -6.17 -2.56
N TRP A 9 9.31 -6.68 -3.67
CA TRP A 9 9.51 -5.91 -4.91
C TRP A 9 8.20 -5.44 -5.56
N PRO A 10 7.21 -6.31 -5.86
CA PRO A 10 5.92 -5.86 -6.38
C PRO A 10 5.18 -4.98 -5.38
N ALA A 11 5.33 -5.20 -4.05
CA ALA A 11 4.74 -4.33 -3.04
C ALA A 11 5.26 -2.90 -3.15
N MET A 12 6.58 -2.73 -3.31
CA MET A 12 7.21 -1.42 -3.52
C MET A 12 6.74 -0.75 -4.81
N VAL A 13 6.70 -1.49 -5.92
CA VAL A 13 6.26 -0.95 -7.22
C VAL A 13 4.81 -0.45 -7.14
N ILE A 14 3.91 -1.24 -6.55
CA ILE A 14 2.51 -0.85 -6.37
C ILE A 14 2.39 0.38 -5.46
N ASN A 15 3.21 0.47 -4.40
CA ASN A 15 3.22 1.64 -3.52
C ASN A 15 3.66 2.92 -4.25
N ILE A 16 4.70 2.84 -5.07
CA ILE A 16 5.20 3.97 -5.85
C ILE A 16 4.14 4.43 -6.86
N LEU A 17 3.52 3.47 -7.57
CA LEU A 17 2.44 3.76 -8.51
C LEU A 17 1.23 4.40 -7.81
N SER A 18 0.87 3.91 -6.62
CA SER A 18 -0.17 4.49 -5.78
C SER A 18 0.09 5.97 -5.49
N VAL A 19 1.28 6.29 -4.95
CA VAL A 19 1.65 7.67 -4.60
C VAL A 19 1.70 8.57 -5.83
N TRP A 20 2.17 8.04 -6.97
CA TRP A 20 2.18 8.77 -8.23
C TRP A 20 0.75 9.08 -8.72
N LEU A 21 -0.17 8.12 -8.64
CA LEU A 21 -1.57 8.36 -9.01
C LEU A 21 -2.27 9.36 -8.09
N LEU A 22 -1.91 9.38 -6.80
CA LEU A 22 -2.38 10.35 -5.80
C LEU A 22 -1.92 11.79 -6.10
N THR A 23 -0.81 11.97 -6.83
CA THR A 23 -0.29 13.29 -7.20
C THR A 23 -1.08 13.95 -8.34
N TYR A 24 -1.92 13.19 -9.07
CA TYR A 24 -2.76 13.75 -10.13
C TYR A 24 -4.03 14.42 -9.57
N GLN A 25 -4.38 15.60 -10.11
CA GLN A 25 -5.58 16.38 -9.77
C GLN A 25 -6.91 15.68 -10.13
N ALA A 26 -6.88 14.70 -11.04
CA ALA A 26 -8.09 14.02 -11.51
C ALA A 26 -8.66 13.07 -10.46
N ARG A 27 -9.90 13.30 -10.01
CA ARG A 27 -10.63 12.51 -8.99
C ARG A 27 -10.54 10.99 -9.23
N ARG A 28 -10.69 10.57 -10.49
CA ARG A 28 -10.61 9.16 -10.91
C ARG A 28 -9.21 8.55 -10.77
N ARG A 29 -8.14 9.33 -10.99
CA ARG A 29 -6.75 8.88 -10.79
C ARG A 29 -6.40 8.82 -9.31
N ARG A 30 -6.90 9.77 -8.52
CA ARG A 30 -6.77 9.75 -7.04
C ARG A 30 -7.39 8.49 -6.42
N GLN A 31 -8.62 8.13 -6.80
CA GLN A 31 -9.25 6.88 -6.33
C GLN A 31 -8.46 5.63 -6.71
N ALA A 32 -7.94 5.55 -7.94
CA ALA A 32 -7.08 4.45 -8.36
C ALA A 32 -5.76 4.40 -7.57
N GLY A 33 -5.18 5.56 -7.23
CA GLY A 33 -4.03 5.66 -6.32
C GLY A 33 -4.34 5.07 -4.95
N PHE A 34 -5.48 5.42 -4.35
CA PHE A 34 -5.89 4.84 -3.08
C PHE A 34 -6.11 3.32 -3.13
N LEU A 35 -6.71 2.80 -4.21
CA LEU A 35 -6.89 1.35 -4.39
C LEU A 35 -5.54 0.63 -4.50
N LEU A 36 -4.59 1.21 -5.25
CA LEU A 36 -3.21 0.71 -5.34
C LEU A 36 -2.51 0.76 -3.96
N SER A 37 -2.74 1.79 -3.17
CA SER A 37 -2.20 1.89 -1.82
C SER A 37 -2.67 0.75 -0.92
N LEU A 38 -3.96 0.40 -1.02
CA LEU A 38 -4.54 -0.73 -0.30
C LEU A 38 -3.92 -2.06 -0.75
N LEU A 39 -3.79 -2.25 -2.07
CA LEU A 39 -3.14 -3.43 -2.65
C LEU A 39 -1.69 -3.60 -2.17
N SER A 40 -0.91 -2.51 -2.15
CA SER A 40 0.44 -2.49 -1.61
C SER A 40 0.48 -2.90 -0.13
N ASN A 41 -0.43 -2.36 0.69
CA ASN A 41 -0.53 -2.70 2.12
C ASN A 41 -0.83 -4.18 2.34
N VAL A 42 -1.77 -4.76 1.58
CA VAL A 42 -2.08 -6.19 1.65
C VAL A 42 -0.86 -7.04 1.28
N LEU A 43 -0.13 -6.65 0.24
CA LEU A 43 1.08 -7.37 -0.18
C LEU A 43 2.18 -7.32 0.90
N TRP A 44 2.35 -6.18 1.56
CA TRP A 44 3.26 -6.04 2.68
C TRP A 44 2.80 -6.80 3.93
N ILE A 45 1.50 -6.93 4.17
CA ILE A 45 0.97 -7.74 5.28
C ILE A 45 1.28 -9.23 5.05
N ILE A 46 1.04 -9.73 3.84
CA ILE A 46 1.36 -11.11 3.45
C ILE A 46 2.86 -11.37 3.59
N TRP A 47 3.70 -10.44 3.13
CA TRP A 47 5.14 -10.52 3.28
C TRP A 47 5.56 -10.51 4.76
N GLY A 48 5.11 -9.51 5.53
CA GLY A 48 5.46 -9.30 6.92
C GLY A 48 5.04 -10.46 7.83
N TRP A 49 3.90 -11.10 7.55
CA TRP A 49 3.49 -12.34 8.21
C TRP A 49 4.50 -13.46 7.95
N HIS A 50 5.01 -13.57 6.72
CA HIS A 50 5.93 -14.64 6.33
C HIS A 50 7.34 -14.48 6.91
N VAL A 51 7.81 -13.25 7.09
CA VAL A 51 9.11 -12.94 7.72
C VAL A 51 9.00 -12.67 9.22
N GLN A 52 7.80 -12.84 9.81
CA GLN A 52 7.48 -12.47 11.20
C GLN A 52 7.90 -11.04 11.57
N ALA A 53 7.89 -10.13 10.59
CA ALA A 53 8.30 -8.74 10.75
C ALA A 53 7.14 -7.89 11.29
N LEU A 54 6.81 -8.09 12.57
CA LEU A 54 5.71 -7.39 13.27
C LEU A 54 5.82 -5.86 13.21
N ALA A 55 7.03 -5.31 13.18
CA ALA A 55 7.26 -3.87 13.06
C ALA A 55 6.79 -3.31 11.70
N VAL A 56 7.09 -4.02 10.62
CA VAL A 56 6.64 -3.64 9.27
C VAL A 56 5.13 -3.80 9.15
N LEU A 57 4.58 -4.87 9.74
CA LEU A 57 3.15 -5.13 9.75
C LEU A 57 2.35 -3.98 10.41
N GLY A 58 2.79 -3.55 11.59
CA GLY A 58 2.17 -2.44 12.32
C GLY A 58 2.25 -1.10 11.56
N LEU A 59 3.40 -0.82 10.93
CA LEU A 59 3.58 0.39 10.12
C LEU A 59 2.61 0.42 8.92
N GLN A 60 2.37 -0.72 8.28
CA GLN A 60 1.45 -0.81 7.15
C GLN A 60 0.00 -0.66 7.59
N PHE A 61 -0.38 -1.23 8.74
CA PHE A 61 -1.69 -0.95 9.33
C PHE A 61 -1.91 0.54 9.63
N ALA A 62 -0.89 1.23 10.16
CA ALA A 62 -0.96 2.67 10.41
C ALA A 62 -1.08 3.47 9.10
N LEU A 63 -0.30 3.14 8.07
CA LEU A 63 -0.38 3.78 6.76
C LEU A 63 -1.72 3.55 6.07
N ALA A 64 -2.26 2.33 6.17
CA ALA A 64 -3.59 2.00 5.65
C ALA A 64 -4.68 2.84 6.33
N ALA A 65 -4.64 2.97 7.65
CA ALA A 65 -5.59 3.80 8.40
C ALA A 65 -5.52 5.28 8.00
N ILE A 66 -4.31 5.81 7.80
CA ILE A 66 -4.10 7.20 7.34
C ILE A 66 -4.62 7.37 5.91
N ASN A 67 -4.34 6.44 4.99
CA ASN A 67 -4.84 6.49 3.62
C ASN A 67 -6.37 6.40 3.55
N ILE A 68 -7.00 5.53 4.34
CA ILE A 68 -8.47 5.43 4.42
C ILE A 68 -9.09 6.74 4.94
N ARG A 69 -8.48 7.35 5.96
CA ARG A 69 -8.91 8.68 6.44
C ARG A 69 -8.70 9.78 5.40
N GLY A 70 -7.63 9.71 4.60
CA GLY A 70 -7.36 10.63 3.49
C GLY A 70 -8.40 10.53 2.37
N VAL A 71 -8.89 9.33 2.06
CA VAL A 71 -10.01 9.11 1.12
C VAL A 71 -11.27 9.81 1.63
N GLN A 72 -11.65 9.58 2.89
CA GLN A 72 -12.88 10.11 3.47
C GLN A 72 -12.91 11.65 3.59
N LYS A 73 -11.76 12.32 3.56
CA LYS A 73 -11.66 13.79 3.53
C LYS A 73 -11.57 14.39 2.12
N THR A 74 -11.44 13.55 1.08
CA THR A 74 -11.35 14.00 -0.32
C THR A 74 -12.72 14.03 -1.02
N ASP A 75 -13.77 13.56 -0.34
CA ASP A 75 -15.17 13.86 -0.66
C ASP A 75 -15.70 15.03 0.18
#